data_AF-A0A815IG19-F1
#
_entry.id   AF-A0A815IG19-F1
#
_cell.length_a   1.000
_cell.length_b   1.000
_cell.length_c   1.000
_cell.angle_alpha   90.00
_cell.angle_beta   90.00
_cell.angle_gamma   90.00
#
_symmetry.space_group_name_H-M   'P 1'
#
loop_
_entity.id
_entity.type
_entity.pdbx_description
1 polymer ?
#
loop_
_entity_poly.entity_id
_entity_poly.type
_entity_poly.pdbx_seq_one_letter_code
_entity_poly.pdbx_strand_id
1 'polypeptide(L)'
;MIEYTIIRGICKILSKQQSENDITVGDFEQRLWLKLNDKTIYGKKLIRKIFENEKLFEHYFHDLLCSFLNENNIRLTSNFVFKIICTNPTRSNKTRFQSLLTNWEEIIQIFQIFELGTSLIHEDSLLKTCTRQFIRIDDQYHVNANNKNDLYTLILTKEGFAQLEPGNDERHLKNSLNDNRDLFIENSLMNLLKKLQKPKYVRNVESPKQLITKYDLIYHGIRALKNYVVDNLDKFSSHISLIRSITTIFDNQFAAKIIKQIYVNDDAANFDSCNSIHGFIERLTKIIETTEDHVKADKATIQRTILKLESELLKNWLIDHGNQYGDVLTVINHNDTDLWRYSAKIFLYINRRLDLMENIENYHGQISVENGKFKKLEKFFTKLSDQSSKIQLLLVNHLHTNLILPINENDFENILRKDYGFFERNMHEMNEHLENKRHHVRLIGLITWLKYYAQIYAFVLHNDSHEDVMSNIDRFLARDESVFGATFKLFILKQLVHMSKNVTLTDVRDLFIHRNVVWLRPLITRVEPMATNRDLVLPLPLFEGHNEYLIVNEILNNFGNIDEVRTLIKKCRTNQQLAYGFYLWSIQYYCRYLTPNIQQDQRFV
;
A
#
# COMPACT_ATOMS: atom_id res chain seq x y z
N MET A 1 -44.73 -18.12 -9.14
CA MET A 1 -44.38 -18.95 -7.97
C MET A 1 -43.96 -20.37 -8.37
N ILE A 2 -44.80 -21.16 -9.08
CA ILE A 2 -44.49 -22.56 -9.46
C ILE A 2 -43.21 -22.69 -10.32
N GLU A 3 -43.06 -21.87 -11.37
CA GLU A 3 -41.87 -21.93 -12.24
C GLU A 3 -40.57 -21.62 -11.49
N TYR A 4 -40.59 -20.62 -10.60
CA TYR A 4 -39.43 -20.28 -9.78
C TYR A 4 -39.00 -21.46 -8.87
N THR A 5 -39.97 -22.17 -8.28
CA THR A 5 -39.69 -23.37 -7.47
C THR A 5 -39.04 -24.48 -8.30
N ILE A 6 -39.46 -24.67 -9.54
CA ILE A 6 -38.86 -25.64 -10.47
C ILE A 6 -37.41 -25.26 -10.77
N ILE A 7 -37.17 -24.01 -11.16
CA ILE A 7 -35.81 -23.49 -11.45
C ILE A 7 -34.91 -23.65 -10.23
N ARG A 8 -35.36 -23.24 -9.05
CA ARG A 8 -34.63 -23.39 -7.80
C ARG A 8 -34.30 -24.85 -7.49
N GLY A 9 -35.25 -25.76 -7.72
CA GLY A 9 -35.03 -27.20 -7.57
C GLY A 9 -33.96 -27.74 -8.52
N ILE A 10 -33.94 -27.26 -9.77
CA ILE A 10 -32.89 -27.60 -10.74
C ILE A 10 -31.52 -27.08 -10.26
N CYS A 11 -31.43 -25.81 -9.87
CA CYS A 11 -30.18 -25.20 -9.40
C CYS A 11 -29.61 -25.92 -8.17
N LYS A 12 -30.44 -26.24 -7.17
CA LYS A 12 -29.98 -26.98 -5.98
C LYS A 12 -29.34 -28.34 -6.32
N ILE A 13 -29.93 -29.08 -7.26
CA ILE A 13 -29.40 -30.38 -7.70
C ILE A 13 -28.05 -30.18 -8.40
N LEU A 14 -27.97 -29.22 -9.31
CA LEU A 14 -26.75 -28.97 -10.09
C LEU A 14 -25.63 -28.42 -9.21
N SER A 15 -25.92 -27.51 -8.28
CA SER A 15 -24.92 -26.97 -7.35
C SER A 15 -24.35 -28.04 -6.43
N LYS A 16 -25.18 -29.01 -6.00
CA LYS A 16 -24.71 -30.16 -5.22
C LYS A 16 -23.74 -31.02 -6.04
N GLN A 17 -24.11 -31.37 -7.27
CA GLN A 17 -23.24 -32.12 -8.18
C GLN A 17 -21.91 -31.40 -8.46
N GLN A 18 -21.94 -30.08 -8.60
CA GLN A 18 -20.73 -29.28 -8.79
C GLN A 18 -19.83 -29.28 -7.55
N SER A 19 -20.41 -29.19 -6.34
CA SER A 19 -19.64 -29.26 -5.09
C SER A 19 -19.03 -30.62 -4.82
N GLU A 20 -19.61 -31.68 -5.39
CA GLU A 20 -19.11 -33.06 -5.34
C GLU A 20 -18.07 -33.33 -6.46
N ASN A 21 -17.69 -32.31 -7.24
CA ASN A 21 -16.83 -32.38 -8.43
C ASN A 21 -17.35 -33.27 -9.57
N ASP A 22 -18.64 -33.60 -9.58
CA ASP A 22 -19.26 -34.46 -10.62
C ASP A 22 -19.46 -33.73 -11.95
N ILE A 23 -19.42 -32.40 -11.97
CA ILE A 23 -19.64 -31.57 -13.17
C ILE A 23 -18.76 -30.31 -13.15
N THR A 24 -18.27 -29.90 -14.32
CA THR A 24 -17.59 -28.60 -14.49
C THR A 24 -18.59 -27.44 -14.57
N VAL A 25 -18.11 -26.19 -14.52
CA VAL A 25 -18.94 -24.98 -14.72
C VAL A 25 -19.63 -25.01 -16.11
N GLY A 26 -18.91 -25.45 -17.15
CA GLY A 26 -19.48 -25.58 -18.50
C GLY A 26 -20.58 -26.66 -18.59
N ASP A 27 -20.42 -27.76 -17.85
CA ASP A 27 -21.42 -28.83 -17.77
C ASP A 27 -22.66 -28.38 -16.99
N PHE A 28 -22.50 -27.53 -15.97
CA PHE A 28 -23.60 -26.95 -15.21
C PHE A 28 -24.56 -26.19 -16.13
N GLU A 29 -24.02 -25.34 -17.02
CA GLU A 29 -24.82 -24.51 -17.91
C GLU A 29 -25.61 -25.35 -18.93
N GLN A 30 -24.98 -26.34 -19.55
CA GLN A 30 -25.67 -27.22 -20.49
C GLN A 30 -26.77 -28.04 -19.79
N ARG A 31 -26.49 -28.58 -18.60
CA ARG A 31 -27.47 -29.37 -17.83
C ARG A 31 -28.60 -28.53 -17.29
N LEU A 32 -28.37 -27.26 -16.94
CA LEU A 32 -29.41 -26.31 -16.55
C LEU A 32 -30.44 -26.16 -17.67
N TRP A 33 -30.00 -25.90 -18.89
CA TRP A 33 -30.91 -25.74 -20.03
C TRP A 33 -31.68 -27.00 -20.40
N LEU A 34 -31.02 -28.16 -20.34
CA LEU A 34 -31.68 -29.44 -20.58
C LEU A 34 -32.80 -29.67 -19.55
N LYS A 35 -32.47 -29.57 -18.26
CA LYS A 35 -33.45 -29.76 -17.17
C LYS A 35 -34.57 -28.73 -17.19
N LEU A 36 -34.27 -27.47 -17.55
CA LEU A 36 -35.29 -26.42 -17.65
C LEU A 36 -36.28 -26.72 -18.78
N ASN A 37 -35.79 -27.11 -19.96
CA ASN A 37 -36.64 -27.46 -21.09
C ASN A 37 -37.59 -28.63 -20.79
N ASP A 38 -37.15 -29.55 -19.93
CA ASP A 38 -37.93 -30.74 -19.56
C ASP A 38 -38.95 -30.47 -18.44
N LYS A 39 -38.65 -29.56 -17.53
CA LYS A 39 -39.44 -29.35 -16.30
C LYS A 39 -40.26 -28.06 -16.26
N THR A 40 -40.00 -27.10 -17.14
CA THR A 40 -40.72 -25.81 -17.18
C THR A 40 -42.23 -25.99 -17.37
N ILE A 41 -43.04 -25.18 -16.68
CA ILE A 41 -44.50 -25.21 -16.83
C ILE A 41 -44.97 -24.71 -18.20
N TYR A 42 -44.11 -23.99 -18.91
CA TYR A 42 -44.43 -23.43 -20.22
C TYR A 42 -44.23 -24.45 -21.36
N GLY A 43 -43.55 -25.57 -21.09
CA GLY A 43 -43.15 -26.56 -22.09
C GLY A 43 -42.08 -26.05 -23.06
N LYS A 44 -41.34 -26.99 -23.67
CA LYS A 44 -40.15 -26.74 -24.52
C LYS A 44 -40.36 -25.73 -25.65
N LYS A 45 -41.53 -25.70 -26.29
CA LYS A 45 -41.81 -24.78 -27.41
C LYS A 45 -42.04 -23.34 -26.96
N LEU A 46 -42.75 -23.12 -25.86
CA LEU A 46 -43.09 -21.78 -25.39
C LEU A 46 -41.92 -21.14 -24.64
N ILE A 47 -41.19 -21.91 -23.82
CA ILE A 47 -40.01 -21.40 -23.11
C ILE A 47 -38.95 -20.88 -24.10
N ARG A 48 -38.76 -21.58 -25.22
CA ARG A 48 -37.88 -21.13 -26.30
C ARG A 48 -38.34 -19.79 -26.90
N LYS A 49 -39.64 -19.64 -27.18
CA LYS A 49 -40.22 -18.38 -27.66
C LYS A 49 -40.08 -17.24 -26.65
N ILE A 50 -40.18 -17.52 -25.35
CA ILE A 50 -39.96 -16.54 -24.29
C ILE A 50 -38.53 -15.99 -24.37
N PHE A 51 -37.51 -16.85 -24.47
CA PHE A 51 -36.12 -16.40 -24.57
C PHE A 51 -35.76 -15.72 -25.90
N GLU A 52 -36.47 -16.04 -26.99
CA GLU A 52 -36.28 -15.42 -28.32
C GLU A 52 -37.00 -14.06 -28.46
N ASN A 53 -37.93 -13.72 -27.56
CA ASN A 53 -38.72 -12.49 -27.62
C ASN A 53 -38.52 -11.62 -26.38
N GLU A 54 -37.94 -10.43 -26.56
CA GLU A 54 -37.59 -9.51 -25.46
C GLU A 54 -38.78 -9.19 -24.54
N LYS A 55 -39.95 -8.90 -25.11
CA LYS A 55 -41.14 -8.52 -24.31
C LYS A 55 -41.65 -9.68 -23.47
N LEU A 56 -41.66 -10.89 -24.04
CA LEU A 56 -42.08 -12.09 -23.30
C LEU A 56 -41.06 -12.43 -22.20
N PHE A 57 -39.77 -12.27 -22.51
CA PHE A 57 -38.70 -12.45 -21.53
C PHE A 57 -38.81 -11.45 -20.38
N GLU A 58 -39.07 -10.17 -20.64
CA GLU A 58 -39.25 -9.13 -19.62
C GLU A 58 -40.30 -9.52 -18.58
N HIS A 59 -41.49 -9.92 -19.03
CA HIS A 59 -42.57 -10.35 -18.12
C HIS A 59 -42.21 -11.64 -17.36
N TYR A 60 -41.69 -12.64 -18.06
CA TYR A 60 -41.27 -13.89 -17.45
C TYR A 60 -40.19 -13.67 -16.38
N PHE A 61 -39.18 -12.88 -16.70
CA PHE A 61 -38.04 -12.64 -15.81
C PHE A 61 -38.42 -11.76 -14.63
N HIS A 62 -39.31 -10.77 -14.82
CA HIS A 62 -39.83 -9.96 -13.74
C HIS A 62 -40.47 -10.81 -12.61
N ASP A 63 -41.33 -11.77 -12.97
CA ASP A 63 -42.00 -12.63 -11.98
C ASP A 63 -41.03 -13.53 -11.21
N LEU A 64 -39.96 -13.97 -11.89
CA LEU A 64 -38.88 -14.73 -11.26
C LEU A 64 -38.05 -13.85 -10.33
N LEU A 65 -37.73 -12.62 -10.73
CA LEU A 65 -37.03 -11.65 -9.89
C LEU A 65 -37.82 -11.33 -8.62
N CYS A 66 -39.13 -11.07 -8.72
CA CYS A 66 -39.97 -10.86 -7.54
C CYS A 66 -39.89 -12.03 -6.55
N SER A 67 -39.91 -13.27 -7.07
CA SER A 67 -39.79 -14.48 -6.23
C SER A 67 -38.40 -14.60 -5.62
N PHE A 68 -37.35 -14.30 -6.38
CA PHE A 68 -35.96 -14.32 -5.96
C PHE A 68 -35.64 -13.30 -4.87
N LEU A 69 -36.12 -12.06 -5.02
CA LEU A 69 -35.87 -10.98 -4.05
C LEU A 69 -36.55 -11.28 -2.71
N ASN A 70 -37.80 -11.79 -2.76
CA ASN A 70 -38.52 -12.21 -1.57
C ASN A 70 -37.83 -13.36 -0.83
N GLU A 71 -37.35 -14.38 -1.55
CA GLU A 71 -36.64 -15.51 -0.93
C GLU A 71 -35.35 -15.06 -0.22
N ASN A 72 -34.62 -14.11 -0.82
CA ASN A 72 -33.33 -13.65 -0.31
C ASN A 72 -33.42 -12.40 0.59
N ASN A 73 -34.64 -11.97 0.95
CA ASN A 73 -34.90 -10.79 1.78
C ASN A 73 -34.27 -9.48 1.25
N ILE A 74 -34.25 -9.30 -0.07
CA ILE A 74 -33.72 -8.09 -0.73
C ILE A 74 -34.88 -7.12 -0.98
N ARG A 75 -34.77 -5.87 -0.53
CA ARG A 75 -35.84 -4.85 -0.57
C ARG A 75 -35.78 -3.92 -1.79
N LEU A 76 -34.86 -4.15 -2.73
CA LEU A 76 -34.81 -3.42 -3.99
C LEU A 76 -36.03 -3.72 -4.85
N THR A 77 -36.46 -2.78 -5.70
CA THR A 77 -37.53 -3.07 -6.66
C THR A 77 -37.06 -4.06 -7.73
N SER A 78 -37.99 -4.90 -8.20
CA SER A 78 -37.76 -5.82 -9.31
C SER A 78 -37.28 -5.10 -10.57
N ASN A 79 -37.78 -3.88 -10.82
CA ASN A 79 -37.36 -3.05 -11.95
C ASN A 79 -35.90 -2.60 -11.84
N PHE A 80 -35.45 -2.21 -10.64
CA PHE A 80 -34.04 -1.87 -10.42
C PHE A 80 -33.14 -3.06 -10.75
N VAL A 81 -33.45 -4.21 -10.18
CA VAL A 81 -32.71 -5.46 -10.37
C VAL A 81 -32.72 -5.89 -11.84
N PHE A 82 -33.89 -5.80 -12.49
CA PHE A 82 -34.03 -6.06 -13.91
C PHE A 82 -33.08 -5.19 -14.73
N LYS A 83 -33.02 -3.89 -14.46
CA LYS A 83 -32.11 -2.99 -15.20
C LYS A 83 -30.65 -3.29 -14.92
N ILE A 84 -30.26 -3.65 -13.71
CA ILE A 84 -28.88 -4.03 -13.42
C ILE A 84 -28.44 -5.25 -14.24
N ILE A 85 -29.29 -6.27 -14.36
CA ILE A 85 -28.96 -7.52 -15.06
C ILE A 85 -29.10 -7.38 -16.59
N CYS A 86 -30.14 -6.69 -17.05
CA CYS A 86 -30.58 -6.77 -18.46
C CYS A 86 -30.14 -5.60 -19.34
N THR A 87 -29.55 -4.52 -18.79
CA THR A 87 -29.19 -3.35 -19.61
C THR A 87 -28.01 -3.61 -20.54
N ASN A 88 -27.17 -4.60 -20.24
CA ASN A 88 -26.06 -5.00 -21.12
C ASN A 88 -26.61 -5.62 -22.43
N PRO A 89 -26.45 -4.96 -23.61
CA PRO A 89 -27.05 -5.42 -24.85
C PRO A 89 -26.24 -6.52 -25.54
N THR A 90 -25.00 -6.79 -25.13
CA THR A 90 -24.19 -7.89 -25.70
C THR A 90 -24.61 -9.26 -25.17
N ARG A 91 -25.45 -9.29 -24.12
CA ARG A 91 -25.95 -10.53 -23.51
C ARG A 91 -27.30 -10.92 -24.08
N SER A 92 -27.38 -12.17 -24.53
CA SER A 92 -28.67 -12.79 -24.87
C SER A 92 -29.56 -12.94 -23.63
N ASN A 93 -30.88 -13.07 -23.82
CA ASN A 93 -31.82 -13.34 -22.72
C ASN A 93 -31.49 -14.63 -21.96
N LYS A 94 -30.94 -15.63 -22.66
CA LYS A 94 -30.43 -16.85 -22.02
C LYS A 94 -29.27 -16.54 -21.08
N THR A 95 -28.29 -15.75 -21.53
CA THR A 95 -27.13 -15.35 -20.75
C THR A 95 -27.53 -14.49 -19.54
N ARG A 96 -28.48 -13.55 -19.71
CA ARG A 96 -29.04 -12.72 -18.63
C ARG A 96 -29.77 -13.54 -17.57
N PHE A 97 -30.47 -14.59 -17.99
CA PHE A 97 -31.13 -15.51 -17.07
C PHE A 97 -30.12 -16.41 -16.34
N GLN A 98 -29.12 -16.92 -17.05
CA GLN A 98 -28.06 -17.76 -16.47
C GLN A 98 -27.26 -17.03 -15.40
N SER A 99 -26.96 -15.74 -15.57
CA SER A 99 -26.15 -15.00 -14.60
C SER A 99 -26.78 -14.96 -13.21
N LEU A 100 -28.12 -14.92 -13.11
CA LEU A 100 -28.86 -15.00 -11.84
C LEU A 100 -28.70 -16.37 -11.16
N LEU A 101 -28.40 -17.44 -11.91
CA LEU A 101 -28.49 -18.82 -11.45
C LEU A 101 -27.12 -19.45 -11.18
N THR A 102 -26.10 -19.13 -11.99
CA THR A 102 -24.76 -19.72 -11.85
C THR A 102 -23.92 -18.98 -10.79
N ASN A 103 -24.04 -17.65 -10.71
CA ASN A 103 -23.29 -16.79 -9.77
C ASN A 103 -24.21 -16.10 -8.74
N TRP A 104 -25.23 -16.83 -8.29
CA TRP A 104 -26.31 -16.27 -7.48
C TRP A 104 -25.82 -15.63 -6.17
N GLU A 105 -24.78 -16.16 -5.53
CA GLU A 105 -24.20 -15.60 -4.30
C GLU A 105 -23.59 -14.21 -4.50
N GLU A 106 -22.74 -14.04 -5.52
CA GLU A 106 -22.15 -12.73 -5.84
C GLU A 106 -23.21 -11.73 -6.31
N ILE A 107 -24.21 -12.19 -7.06
CA ILE A 107 -25.33 -11.35 -7.50
C ILE A 107 -26.18 -10.88 -6.31
N ILE A 108 -26.47 -11.75 -5.34
CA ILE A 108 -27.12 -11.34 -4.08
C ILE A 108 -26.28 -10.29 -3.36
N GLN A 109 -24.97 -10.51 -3.27
CA GLN A 109 -24.06 -9.57 -2.63
C GLN A 109 -24.08 -8.20 -3.33
N ILE A 110 -24.09 -8.17 -4.66
CA ILE A 110 -24.26 -6.94 -5.46
C ILE A 110 -25.57 -6.23 -5.11
N PHE A 111 -26.68 -6.96 -5.02
CA PHE A 111 -27.96 -6.36 -4.65
C PHE A 111 -27.97 -5.84 -3.21
N GLN A 112 -27.36 -6.55 -2.27
CA GLN A 112 -27.20 -6.08 -0.90
C GLN A 112 -26.34 -4.80 -0.83
N ILE A 113 -25.29 -4.70 -1.66
CA ILE A 113 -24.48 -3.48 -1.77
C ILE A 113 -25.33 -2.30 -2.25
N PHE A 114 -26.17 -2.50 -3.28
CA PHE A 114 -27.09 -1.46 -3.75
C PHE A 114 -28.15 -1.10 -2.71
N GLU A 115 -28.70 -2.07 -1.98
CA GLU A 115 -29.64 -1.85 -0.88
C GLU A 115 -29.02 -1.04 0.27
N LEU A 116 -27.76 -1.31 0.63
CA LEU A 116 -27.03 -0.46 1.58
C LEU A 116 -26.90 0.97 1.03
N GLY A 117 -26.66 1.11 -0.27
CA GLY A 117 -26.68 2.39 -0.98
C GLY A 117 -28.04 3.11 -0.93
N THR A 118 -29.16 2.38 -1.01
CA THR A 118 -30.50 3.00 -0.99
C THR A 118 -30.84 3.64 0.35
N SER A 119 -30.20 3.19 1.42
CA SER A 119 -30.32 3.81 2.75
C SER A 119 -29.76 5.24 2.84
N LEU A 120 -29.06 5.72 1.80
CA LEU A 120 -28.48 7.05 1.70
C LEU A 120 -28.89 7.79 0.41
N ILE A 121 -29.18 7.04 -0.66
CA ILE A 121 -29.53 7.56 -1.98
C ILE A 121 -30.88 6.97 -2.38
N HIS A 122 -31.88 7.78 -2.74
CA HIS A 122 -33.14 7.23 -3.25
C HIS A 122 -32.91 6.29 -4.45
N GLU A 123 -33.61 5.15 -4.44
CA GLU A 123 -33.46 4.10 -5.45
C GLU A 123 -33.65 4.63 -6.87
N ASP A 124 -34.64 5.49 -7.10
CA ASP A 124 -34.87 6.14 -8.40
C ASP A 124 -33.64 6.94 -8.90
N SER A 125 -32.89 7.55 -7.97
CA SER A 125 -31.67 8.29 -8.32
C SER A 125 -30.54 7.35 -8.69
N LEU A 126 -30.42 6.19 -8.02
CA LEU A 126 -29.47 5.15 -8.38
C LEU A 126 -29.85 4.52 -9.73
N LEU A 127 -31.12 4.21 -9.94
CA LEU A 127 -31.62 3.66 -11.19
C LEU A 127 -31.32 4.58 -12.38
N LYS A 128 -31.63 5.88 -12.24
CA LYS A 128 -31.28 6.91 -13.24
C LYS A 128 -29.78 7.00 -13.50
N THR A 129 -28.96 6.74 -12.49
CA THR A 129 -27.50 6.74 -12.64
C THR A 129 -27.05 5.51 -13.44
N CYS A 130 -27.58 4.33 -13.10
CA CYS A 130 -27.26 3.09 -13.78
C CYS A 130 -27.73 3.09 -15.24
N THR A 131 -28.85 3.74 -15.57
CA THR A 131 -29.30 3.84 -16.96
C THR A 131 -28.51 4.88 -17.76
N ARG A 132 -28.20 6.04 -17.19
CA ARG A 132 -27.44 7.10 -17.87
C ARG A 132 -25.97 6.78 -18.11
N GLN A 133 -25.41 5.82 -17.40
CA GLN A 133 -24.01 5.43 -17.55
C GLN A 133 -23.72 4.70 -18.86
N PHE A 134 -24.73 4.25 -19.61
CA PHE A 134 -24.55 3.43 -20.80
C PHE A 134 -24.96 4.20 -22.05
N ILE A 135 -24.03 4.29 -23.00
CA ILE A 135 -24.23 4.90 -24.31
C ILE A 135 -23.93 3.84 -25.36
N ARG A 136 -24.88 3.64 -26.27
CA ARG A 136 -24.69 2.82 -27.45
C ARG A 136 -24.45 3.74 -28.64
N ILE A 137 -23.28 3.63 -29.25
CA ILE A 137 -23.00 4.30 -30.53
C ILE A 137 -23.45 3.35 -31.62
N ASP A 138 -24.64 3.59 -32.17
CA ASP A 138 -24.97 3.08 -33.50
C ASP A 138 -24.23 3.96 -34.53
N ASP A 139 -23.83 3.39 -35.67
CA ASP A 139 -22.89 3.87 -36.71
C ASP A 139 -23.02 5.31 -37.24
N GLN A 140 -23.89 6.16 -36.69
CA GLN A 140 -24.17 7.52 -37.16
C GLN A 140 -24.18 8.60 -36.07
N TYR A 141 -23.86 8.29 -34.82
CA TYR A 141 -23.81 9.31 -33.75
C TYR A 141 -22.40 9.49 -33.20
N HIS A 142 -21.77 10.62 -33.55
CA HIS A 142 -20.73 11.19 -32.69
C HIS A 142 -21.33 11.33 -31.29
N VAL A 143 -20.65 10.81 -30.27
CA VAL A 143 -21.03 11.11 -28.90
C VAL A 143 -20.87 12.62 -28.76
N ASN A 144 -21.92 13.32 -28.36
CA ASN A 144 -21.78 14.72 -27.98
C ASN A 144 -21.15 14.73 -26.58
N ALA A 145 -19.87 14.32 -26.49
CA ALA A 145 -19.09 14.32 -25.24
C ALA A 145 -18.65 15.73 -24.82
N ASN A 146 -19.14 16.79 -25.47
CA ASN A 146 -18.84 18.18 -25.11
C ASN A 146 -19.38 18.61 -23.72
N ASN A 147 -20.17 17.77 -23.06
CA ASN A 147 -20.55 17.99 -21.66
C ASN A 147 -19.73 17.05 -20.76
N LYS A 148 -18.80 17.63 -19.98
CA LYS A 148 -18.08 16.95 -18.90
C LYS A 148 -19.04 16.04 -18.12
N ASN A 149 -18.86 14.73 -18.24
CA ASN A 149 -19.76 13.78 -17.60
C ASN A 149 -19.36 13.59 -16.14
N ASP A 150 -20.33 13.56 -15.24
CA ASP A 150 -20.15 13.34 -13.81
C ASP A 150 -19.99 11.85 -13.43
N LEU A 151 -20.12 10.96 -14.41
CA LEU A 151 -20.27 9.51 -14.23
C LEU A 151 -19.23 8.73 -15.06
N TYR A 152 -18.85 7.57 -14.55
CA TYR A 152 -18.18 6.56 -15.36
C TYR A 152 -19.15 6.06 -16.41
N THR A 153 -18.79 6.21 -17.68
CA THR A 153 -19.70 5.93 -18.80
C THR A 153 -19.16 4.77 -19.62
N LEU A 154 -19.99 3.79 -19.87
CA LEU A 154 -19.74 2.72 -20.81
C LEU A 154 -20.23 3.12 -22.19
N ILE A 155 -19.34 2.99 -23.16
CA ILE A 155 -19.62 3.20 -24.56
C ILE A 155 -19.46 1.86 -25.25
N LEU A 156 -20.53 1.36 -25.86
CA LEU A 156 -20.46 0.19 -26.74
C LEU A 156 -20.13 0.66 -28.16
N THR A 157 -18.99 0.21 -28.68
CA THR A 157 -18.54 0.42 -30.06
C THR A 157 -18.59 -0.90 -30.83
N LYS A 158 -18.27 -0.87 -32.14
CA LYS A 158 -18.10 -2.11 -32.94
C LYS A 158 -16.97 -3.01 -32.44
N GLU A 159 -15.95 -2.40 -31.82
CA GLU A 159 -14.73 -3.09 -31.37
C GLU A 159 -14.86 -3.64 -29.94
N GLY A 160 -15.95 -3.32 -29.23
CA GLY A 160 -16.23 -3.79 -27.88
C GLY A 160 -16.64 -2.65 -26.94
N PHE A 161 -16.43 -2.86 -25.64
CA PHE A 161 -16.71 -1.82 -24.64
C PHE A 161 -15.51 -0.91 -24.44
N ALA A 162 -15.78 0.40 -24.43
CA ALA A 162 -14.87 1.42 -23.94
C ALA A 162 -15.48 2.09 -22.71
N GLN A 163 -14.63 2.51 -21.76
CA GLN A 163 -15.06 3.28 -20.60
C GLN A 163 -14.49 4.70 -20.66
N LEU A 164 -15.36 5.66 -20.37
CA LEU A 164 -15.02 7.07 -20.19
C LEU A 164 -15.13 7.42 -18.71
N GLU A 165 -14.05 7.93 -18.13
CA GLU A 165 -14.02 8.38 -16.74
C GLU A 165 -14.71 9.74 -16.58
N PRO A 166 -15.24 10.07 -15.38
CA PRO A 166 -15.84 11.37 -15.11
C PRO A 166 -14.89 12.54 -15.43
N GLY A 167 -15.39 13.55 -16.13
CA GLY A 167 -14.64 14.76 -16.47
C GLY A 167 -13.69 14.64 -17.67
N ASN A 168 -13.56 13.44 -18.25
CA ASN A 168 -12.75 13.20 -19.45
C ASN A 168 -13.60 13.26 -20.73
N ASP A 169 -12.94 13.61 -21.84
CA ASP A 169 -13.53 13.61 -23.19
C ASP A 169 -13.15 12.32 -23.95
N GLU A 170 -13.77 12.10 -25.13
CA GLU A 170 -13.56 10.92 -25.98
C GLU A 170 -12.11 10.61 -26.32
N ARG A 171 -11.22 11.61 -26.32
CA ARG A 171 -9.78 11.43 -26.55
C ARG A 171 -9.09 10.54 -25.50
N HIS A 172 -9.74 10.31 -24.37
CA HIS A 172 -9.25 9.51 -23.24
C HIS A 172 -9.93 8.13 -23.14
N LEU A 173 -10.63 7.68 -24.17
CA LEU A 173 -11.25 6.35 -24.20
C LEU A 173 -10.20 5.24 -24.04
N LYS A 174 -10.38 4.39 -23.03
CA LYS A 174 -9.59 3.17 -22.84
C LYS A 174 -10.22 2.05 -23.68
N ASN A 175 -9.57 1.70 -24.79
CA ASN A 175 -10.13 0.83 -25.84
C ASN A 175 -9.93 -0.69 -25.65
N SER A 176 -9.73 -1.19 -24.42
CA SER A 176 -9.76 -2.64 -24.21
C SER A 176 -10.20 -2.99 -22.79
N LEU A 177 -11.48 -3.30 -22.63
CA LEU A 177 -12.00 -3.96 -21.43
C LEU A 177 -12.32 -5.40 -21.81
N ASN A 178 -11.79 -6.33 -21.03
CA ASN A 178 -11.83 -7.77 -21.31
C ASN A 178 -13.29 -8.28 -21.30
N ASP A 179 -13.74 -8.94 -22.37
CA ASP A 179 -15.17 -9.24 -22.65
C ASP A 179 -15.83 -10.29 -21.74
N ASN A 180 -15.07 -10.95 -20.86
CA ASN A 180 -15.60 -12.04 -20.02
C ASN A 180 -16.33 -11.57 -18.75
N ARG A 181 -16.29 -10.27 -18.41
CA ARG A 181 -16.91 -9.72 -17.19
C ARG A 181 -18.14 -8.88 -17.50
N ASP A 182 -19.01 -8.68 -16.50
CA ASP A 182 -20.14 -7.76 -16.66
C ASP A 182 -19.74 -6.31 -16.41
N LEU A 183 -19.20 -5.67 -17.45
CA LEU A 183 -18.74 -4.28 -17.36
C LEU A 183 -19.85 -3.32 -16.92
N PHE A 184 -21.12 -3.62 -17.26
CA PHE A 184 -22.26 -2.80 -16.83
C PHE A 184 -22.43 -2.80 -15.31
N ILE A 185 -22.32 -3.96 -14.67
CA ILE A 185 -22.38 -4.07 -13.21
C ILE A 185 -21.18 -3.38 -12.57
N GLU A 186 -19.97 -3.61 -13.10
CA GLU A 186 -18.74 -2.95 -12.60
C GLU A 186 -18.87 -1.42 -12.64
N ASN A 187 -19.32 -0.85 -13.77
CA ASN A 187 -19.62 0.58 -13.88
C ASN A 187 -20.72 1.04 -12.94
N SER A 188 -21.77 0.24 -12.74
CA SER A 188 -22.85 0.57 -11.82
C SER A 188 -22.34 0.70 -10.38
N LEU A 189 -21.45 -0.23 -9.96
CA LEU A 189 -20.79 -0.19 -8.66
C LEU A 189 -19.84 1.01 -8.54
N MET A 190 -19.02 1.28 -9.57
CA MET A 190 -18.16 2.47 -9.60
C MET A 190 -18.96 3.77 -9.46
N ASN A 191 -20.10 3.87 -10.15
CA ASN A 191 -20.98 5.02 -10.08
C ASN A 191 -21.73 5.13 -8.75
N LEU A 192 -22.09 4.01 -8.10
CA LEU A 192 -22.59 4.01 -6.72
C LEU A 192 -21.56 4.64 -5.78
N LEU A 193 -20.30 4.18 -5.83
CA LEU A 193 -19.24 4.72 -4.98
C LEU A 193 -19.03 6.23 -5.23
N LYS A 194 -19.00 6.66 -6.49
CA LYS A 194 -18.86 8.09 -6.83
C LYS A 194 -20.07 8.92 -6.34
N LYS A 195 -21.28 8.35 -6.35
CA LYS A 195 -22.47 9.02 -5.83
C LYS A 195 -22.41 9.18 -4.32
N LEU A 196 -22.02 8.14 -3.57
CA LEU A 196 -21.92 8.20 -2.11
C LEU A 196 -20.94 9.30 -1.65
N GLN A 197 -19.94 9.61 -2.45
CA GLN A 197 -18.98 10.69 -2.17
C GLN A 197 -19.54 12.11 -2.44
N LYS A 198 -20.69 12.26 -3.10
CA LYS A 198 -21.20 13.60 -3.45
C LYS A 198 -21.69 14.37 -2.20
N PRO A 199 -21.39 15.68 -2.08
CA PRO A 199 -21.78 16.52 -0.95
C PRO A 199 -23.24 16.38 -0.53
N LYS A 200 -24.17 16.32 -1.48
CA LYS A 200 -25.60 16.27 -1.19
C LYS A 200 -26.05 15.06 -0.35
N TYR A 201 -25.33 13.94 -0.39
CA TYR A 201 -25.67 12.75 0.40
C TYR A 201 -24.94 12.74 1.74
N VAL A 202 -23.72 13.27 1.78
CA VAL A 202 -22.94 13.42 3.02
C VAL A 202 -23.49 14.52 3.92
N ARG A 203 -24.08 15.60 3.35
CA ARG A 203 -24.66 16.73 4.10
C ARG A 203 -25.86 16.35 4.96
N ASN A 204 -26.59 15.31 4.57
CA ASN A 204 -27.78 14.83 5.27
C ASN A 204 -27.45 13.83 6.39
N VAL A 205 -26.16 13.61 6.67
CA VAL A 205 -25.73 12.65 7.69
C VAL A 205 -25.89 13.27 9.07
N GLU A 206 -26.76 12.66 9.87
CA GLU A 206 -26.96 12.99 11.29
C GLU A 206 -25.95 12.25 12.18
N SER A 207 -25.54 11.04 11.78
CA SER A 207 -24.60 10.21 12.53
C SER A 207 -23.44 9.75 11.64
N PRO A 208 -22.28 10.44 11.70
CA PRO A 208 -21.06 10.03 11.00
C PRO A 208 -20.63 8.58 11.29
N LYS A 209 -20.86 8.07 12.52
CA LYS A 209 -20.56 6.67 12.87
C LYS A 209 -21.42 5.67 12.08
N GLN A 210 -22.71 5.94 11.93
CA GLN A 210 -23.60 5.09 11.12
C GLN A 210 -23.22 5.15 9.65
N LEU A 211 -22.78 6.32 9.16
CA LEU A 211 -22.26 6.48 7.80
C LEU A 211 -21.02 5.61 7.57
N ILE A 212 -20.03 5.68 8.46
CA ILE A 212 -18.82 4.83 8.40
C ILE A 212 -19.21 3.36 8.34
N THR A 213 -20.12 2.93 9.22
CA THR A 213 -20.57 1.52 9.27
C THR A 213 -21.16 1.08 7.93
N LYS A 214 -22.03 1.89 7.32
CA LYS A 214 -22.62 1.60 6.01
C LYS A 214 -21.56 1.57 4.91
N TYR A 215 -20.64 2.53 4.91
CA TYR A 215 -19.57 2.59 3.92
C TYR A 215 -18.60 1.42 4.04
N ASP A 216 -18.31 0.97 5.26
CA ASP A 216 -17.49 -0.23 5.49
C ASP A 216 -18.17 -1.48 4.96
N LEU A 217 -19.47 -1.65 5.20
CA LEU A 217 -20.23 -2.79 4.66
C LEU A 217 -20.23 -2.78 3.12
N ILE A 218 -20.39 -1.62 2.49
CA ILE A 218 -20.30 -1.46 1.04
C ILE A 218 -18.88 -1.78 0.54
N TYR A 219 -17.85 -1.22 1.19
CA TYR A 219 -16.44 -1.44 0.81
C TYR A 219 -16.07 -2.92 0.90
N HIS A 220 -16.38 -3.57 2.02
CA HIS A 220 -16.09 -4.99 2.23
C HIS A 220 -16.94 -5.89 1.31
N GLY A 221 -18.18 -5.51 1.04
CA GLY A 221 -19.04 -6.20 0.08
C GLY A 221 -18.44 -6.21 -1.31
N ILE A 222 -18.01 -5.04 -1.82
CA ILE A 222 -17.39 -4.95 -3.15
C ILE A 222 -16.05 -5.69 -3.19
N ARG A 223 -15.23 -5.58 -2.14
CA ARG A 223 -13.91 -6.24 -2.07
C ARG A 223 -14.00 -7.77 -2.08
N ALA A 224 -15.12 -8.33 -1.64
CA ALA A 224 -15.33 -9.78 -1.60
C ALA A 224 -15.76 -10.39 -2.95
N LEU A 225 -16.16 -9.56 -3.93
CA LEU A 225 -16.53 -10.01 -5.27
C LEU A 225 -15.29 -10.55 -6.00
N LYS A 226 -15.39 -11.76 -6.57
CA LYS A 226 -14.26 -12.39 -7.29
C LYS A 226 -14.32 -12.15 -8.79
N ASN A 227 -15.52 -12.08 -9.35
CA ASN A 227 -15.72 -11.94 -10.80
C ASN A 227 -15.81 -10.49 -11.30
N TYR A 228 -15.78 -9.51 -10.40
CA TYR A 228 -16.02 -8.09 -10.70
C TYR A 228 -14.84 -7.24 -10.21
N VAL A 229 -14.43 -6.25 -11.02
CA VAL A 229 -13.39 -5.28 -10.65
C VAL A 229 -13.98 -3.87 -10.59
N VAL A 230 -13.69 -3.17 -9.49
CA VAL A 230 -14.19 -1.82 -9.20
C VAL A 230 -13.00 -0.91 -8.92
N ASP A 231 -12.53 -0.20 -9.95
CA ASP A 231 -11.25 0.52 -9.93
C ASP A 231 -11.21 1.69 -8.93
N ASN A 232 -12.35 2.31 -8.62
CA ASN A 232 -12.42 3.44 -7.71
C ASN A 232 -12.66 3.05 -6.24
N LEU A 233 -12.56 1.76 -5.89
CA LEU A 233 -12.76 1.28 -4.52
C LEU A 233 -11.73 1.87 -3.53
N ASP A 234 -10.46 1.99 -3.93
CA ASP A 234 -9.42 2.58 -3.08
C ASP A 234 -9.68 4.07 -2.81
N LYS A 235 -10.23 4.81 -3.78
CA LYS A 235 -10.67 6.21 -3.61
C LYS A 235 -11.76 6.30 -2.54
N PHE A 236 -12.72 5.39 -2.60
CA PHE A 236 -13.76 5.29 -1.58
C PHE A 236 -13.18 4.96 -0.20
N SER A 237 -12.14 4.13 -0.11
CA SER A 237 -11.46 3.86 1.17
C SER A 237 -10.85 5.12 1.80
N SER A 238 -10.21 6.02 1.05
CA SER A 238 -9.66 7.25 1.66
C SER A 238 -10.74 8.25 2.05
N HIS A 239 -11.87 8.25 1.34
CA HIS A 239 -13.05 8.99 1.77
C HIS A 239 -13.61 8.48 3.11
N ILE A 240 -13.67 7.15 3.30
CA ILE A 240 -14.00 6.55 4.60
C ILE A 240 -12.97 6.98 5.66
N SER A 241 -11.68 6.91 5.34
CA SER A 241 -10.60 7.31 6.24
C SER A 241 -10.71 8.77 6.68
N LEU A 242 -11.09 9.69 5.78
CA LEU A 242 -11.34 11.09 6.14
C LEU A 242 -12.43 11.22 7.21
N ILE A 243 -13.59 10.61 6.98
CA ILE A 243 -14.72 10.65 7.90
C ILE A 243 -14.34 9.99 9.24
N ARG A 244 -13.61 8.87 9.18
CA ARG A 244 -13.13 8.13 10.35
C ARG A 244 -12.09 8.94 11.14
N SER A 245 -11.20 9.67 10.48
CA SER A 245 -10.26 10.59 11.13
C SER A 245 -10.97 11.73 11.86
N ILE A 246 -11.94 12.38 11.21
CA ILE A 246 -12.72 13.46 11.84
C ILE A 246 -13.50 12.93 13.06
N THR A 247 -14.15 11.78 12.93
CA THR A 247 -14.90 11.16 14.05
C THR A 247 -14.00 10.59 15.15
N THR A 248 -12.70 10.39 14.88
CA THR A 248 -11.71 10.03 15.92
C THR A 248 -11.33 11.26 16.74
N ILE A 249 -11.19 12.41 16.08
CA ILE A 249 -10.73 13.67 16.70
C ILE A 249 -11.85 14.36 17.49
N PHE A 250 -13.06 14.38 16.93
CA PHE A 250 -14.20 15.14 17.49
C PHE A 250 -15.29 14.22 18.07
N ASP A 251 -16.16 14.79 18.91
CA ASP A 251 -17.42 14.13 19.27
C ASP A 251 -18.35 13.95 18.05
N ASN A 252 -19.40 13.12 18.16
CA ASN A 252 -20.21 12.76 17.00
C ASN A 252 -20.99 13.95 16.40
N GLN A 253 -21.45 14.87 17.24
CA GLN A 253 -22.24 16.03 16.81
C GLN A 253 -21.36 17.07 16.10
N PHE A 254 -20.18 17.36 16.65
CA PHE A 254 -19.24 18.29 16.06
C PHE A 254 -18.55 17.71 14.83
N ALA A 255 -18.21 16.41 14.84
CA ALA A 255 -17.73 15.71 13.64
C ALA A 255 -18.69 15.87 12.46
N ALA A 256 -20.01 15.76 12.69
CA ALA A 256 -21.01 15.97 11.65
C ALA A 256 -20.96 17.41 11.09
N LYS A 257 -20.75 18.43 11.93
CA LYS A 257 -20.59 19.83 11.50
C LYS A 257 -19.33 20.02 10.64
N ILE A 258 -18.19 19.49 11.10
CA ILE A 258 -16.91 19.58 10.37
C ILE A 258 -17.00 18.87 9.02
N ILE A 259 -17.57 17.66 8.99
CA ILE A 259 -17.83 16.95 7.73
C ILE A 259 -18.70 17.82 6.81
N LYS A 260 -19.82 18.38 7.30
CA LYS A 260 -20.66 19.25 6.46
C LYS A 260 -19.89 20.43 5.88
N GLN A 261 -19.06 21.11 6.68
CA GLN A 261 -18.23 22.23 6.23
C GLN A 261 -17.24 21.82 5.13
N ILE A 262 -16.51 20.71 5.30
CA ILE A 262 -15.55 20.20 4.31
C ILE A 262 -16.24 19.94 2.96
N TYR A 263 -17.46 19.39 2.95
CA TYR A 263 -18.22 19.13 1.72
C TYR A 263 -18.97 20.35 1.17
N VAL A 264 -19.10 21.44 1.94
CA VAL A 264 -19.60 22.72 1.43
C VAL A 264 -18.53 23.40 0.56
N ASN A 265 -17.27 23.29 0.95
CA ASN A 265 -16.13 23.89 0.26
C ASN A 265 -15.59 23.04 -0.90
N ASP A 266 -16.19 21.88 -1.16
CA ASP A 266 -15.73 20.87 -2.14
C ASP A 266 -14.30 20.33 -1.89
N ASP A 267 -13.77 20.55 -0.68
CA ASP A 267 -12.41 20.20 -0.25
C ASP A 267 -12.12 18.69 -0.27
N ALA A 268 -13.17 17.85 -0.33
CA ALA A 268 -13.05 16.39 -0.29
C ALA A 268 -13.29 15.71 -1.65
N ALA A 269 -13.65 16.45 -2.70
CA ALA A 269 -14.20 15.86 -3.91
C ALA A 269 -13.16 15.47 -4.95
N ASN A 270 -12.08 16.25 -5.12
CA ASN A 270 -10.94 15.96 -5.99
C ASN A 270 -9.73 16.84 -5.61
N PHE A 271 -8.58 16.23 -5.33
CA PHE A 271 -7.34 16.98 -5.12
C PHE A 271 -6.54 17.06 -6.42
N ASP A 272 -6.31 18.28 -6.93
CA ASP A 272 -5.57 18.48 -8.18
C ASP A 272 -4.04 18.32 -8.03
N SER A 273 -3.50 18.41 -6.81
CA SER A 273 -2.05 18.31 -6.57
C SER A 273 -1.72 17.82 -5.15
N CYS A 274 -0.48 17.40 -4.93
CA CYS A 274 0.01 17.10 -3.58
C CYS A 274 -0.06 18.33 -2.65
N ASN A 275 0.14 19.54 -3.18
CA ASN A 275 0.05 20.77 -2.39
C ASN A 275 -1.38 21.10 -1.97
N SER A 276 -2.39 20.76 -2.78
CA SER A 276 -3.79 20.96 -2.37
C SER A 276 -4.20 19.99 -1.26
N ILE A 277 -3.63 18.78 -1.24
CA ILE A 277 -3.77 17.85 -0.11
C ILE A 277 -3.11 18.44 1.14
N HIS A 278 -1.87 18.91 1.04
CA HIS A 278 -1.16 19.49 2.18
C HIS A 278 -1.90 20.72 2.74
N GLY A 279 -2.33 21.63 1.88
CA GLY A 279 -3.11 22.80 2.30
C GLY A 279 -4.48 22.44 2.90
N PHE A 280 -5.10 21.34 2.48
CA PHE A 280 -6.31 20.82 3.14
C PHE A 280 -6.00 20.31 4.55
N ILE A 281 -4.89 19.60 4.73
CA ILE A 281 -4.42 19.13 6.03
C ILE A 281 -4.13 20.31 6.96
N GLU A 282 -3.45 21.35 6.49
CA GLU A 282 -3.22 22.57 7.29
C GLU A 282 -4.53 23.25 7.72
N ARG A 283 -5.52 23.35 6.82
CA ARG A 283 -6.85 23.87 7.17
C ARG A 283 -7.53 23.02 8.24
N LEU A 284 -7.46 21.70 8.12
CA LEU A 284 -8.02 20.79 9.11
C LEU A 284 -7.33 20.93 10.46
N THR A 285 -5.99 21.02 10.49
CA THR A 285 -5.21 21.29 11.71
C THR A 285 -5.65 22.59 12.35
N LYS A 286 -5.78 23.67 11.57
CA LYS A 286 -6.25 24.96 12.07
C LYS A 286 -7.66 24.89 12.65
N ILE A 287 -8.56 24.13 12.04
CA ILE A 287 -9.91 23.89 12.59
C ILE A 287 -9.81 23.17 13.94
N ILE A 288 -8.94 22.16 14.05
CA ILE A 288 -8.74 21.42 15.31
C ILE A 288 -8.21 22.35 16.40
N GLU A 289 -7.24 23.20 16.08
CA GLU A 289 -6.67 24.17 17.02
C GLU A 289 -7.68 25.23 17.47
N THR A 290 -8.55 25.71 16.58
CA THR A 290 -9.56 26.74 16.93
C THR A 290 -10.80 26.18 17.64
N THR A 291 -10.95 24.85 17.73
CA THR A 291 -12.13 24.19 18.28
C THR A 291 -11.79 23.21 19.41
N GLU A 292 -10.74 23.54 20.17
CA GLU A 292 -10.16 22.68 21.22
C GLU A 292 -11.19 22.13 22.21
N ASP A 293 -12.22 22.90 22.56
CA ASP A 293 -13.30 22.49 23.49
C ASP A 293 -14.16 21.30 22.99
N HIS A 294 -14.12 21.00 21.69
CA HIS A 294 -14.87 19.90 21.07
C HIS A 294 -13.99 18.72 20.64
N VAL A 295 -12.69 18.82 20.91
CA VAL A 295 -11.71 17.78 20.61
C VAL A 295 -11.69 16.79 21.77
N LYS A 296 -11.94 15.51 21.47
CA LYS A 296 -11.91 14.43 22.47
C LYS A 296 -10.61 13.63 22.47
N ALA A 297 -9.79 13.78 21.44
CA ALA A 297 -8.54 13.04 21.27
C ALA A 297 -7.37 13.82 21.89
N ASP A 298 -6.38 13.12 22.43
CA ASP A 298 -5.14 13.76 22.88
C ASP A 298 -4.28 14.26 21.69
N LYS A 299 -3.33 15.16 21.97
CA LYS A 299 -2.45 15.76 20.96
C LYS A 299 -1.69 14.72 20.12
N ALA A 300 -1.23 13.64 20.74
CA ALA A 300 -0.50 12.57 20.05
C ALA A 300 -1.41 11.81 19.07
N THR A 301 -2.65 11.52 19.46
CA THR A 301 -3.66 10.86 18.64
C THR A 301 -4.09 11.75 17.49
N ILE A 302 -4.26 13.05 17.72
CA ILE A 302 -4.55 14.03 16.67
C ILE A 302 -3.43 14.04 15.62
N GLN A 303 -2.19 14.26 16.06
CA GLN A 303 -1.03 14.31 15.16
C GLN A 303 -0.90 13.01 14.35
N ARG A 304 -1.01 11.86 15.00
CA ARG A 304 -1.01 10.55 14.33
C ARG A 304 -2.14 10.39 13.32
N THR A 305 -3.35 10.85 13.65
CA THR A 305 -4.53 10.72 12.80
C THR A 305 -4.42 11.60 11.56
N ILE A 306 -3.92 12.83 11.72
CA ILE A 306 -3.69 13.76 10.61
C ILE A 306 -2.62 13.23 9.65
N LEU A 307 -1.47 12.79 10.17
CA LEU A 307 -0.39 12.26 9.33
C LEU A 307 -0.81 11.00 8.56
N LYS A 308 -1.60 10.11 9.19
CA LYS A 308 -2.17 8.94 8.52
C LYS A 308 -3.16 9.33 7.43
N LEU A 309 -4.01 10.32 7.69
CA LEU A 309 -4.96 10.83 6.70
C LEU A 309 -4.23 11.40 5.49
N GLU A 310 -3.26 12.28 5.71
CA GLU A 310 -2.45 12.89 4.65
C GLU A 310 -1.76 11.81 3.80
N SER A 311 -1.16 10.81 4.44
CA SER A 311 -0.51 9.71 3.74
C SER A 311 -1.48 8.88 2.88
N GLU A 312 -2.69 8.59 3.38
CA GLU A 312 -3.72 7.87 2.60
C GLU A 312 -4.27 8.71 1.44
N LEU A 313 -4.38 10.03 1.60
CA LEU A 313 -4.77 10.95 0.51
C LEU A 313 -3.69 11.02 -0.58
N LEU A 314 -2.43 11.19 -0.20
CA LEU A 314 -1.30 11.21 -1.13
C LEU A 314 -1.13 9.89 -1.87
N LYS A 315 -1.27 8.76 -1.18
CA LYS A 315 -1.25 7.41 -1.79
C LYS A 315 -2.33 7.29 -2.87
N ASN A 316 -3.54 7.73 -2.58
CA ASN A 316 -4.64 7.66 -3.54
C ASN A 316 -4.45 8.60 -4.72
N TRP A 317 -4.01 9.83 -4.48
CA TRP A 317 -3.66 10.77 -5.54
C TRP A 317 -2.60 10.17 -6.48
N LEU A 318 -1.61 9.47 -5.91
CA LEU A 318 -0.55 8.81 -6.67
C LEU A 318 -1.05 7.62 -7.52
N ILE A 319 -2.16 6.98 -7.16
CA ILE A 319 -2.75 5.92 -8.00
C ILE A 319 -3.18 6.51 -9.35
N ASP A 320 -3.82 7.68 -9.33
CA ASP A 320 -4.27 8.38 -10.53
C ASP A 320 -3.14 9.05 -11.31
N HIS A 321 -2.13 9.55 -10.58
CA HIS A 321 -1.04 10.35 -11.15
C HIS A 321 0.27 9.57 -11.23
N GLY A 322 0.25 8.25 -11.33
CA GLY A 322 1.38 7.40 -10.93
C GLY A 322 2.77 7.66 -11.53
N ASN A 323 2.90 8.50 -12.56
CA ASN A 323 4.19 8.99 -13.06
C ASN A 323 4.75 10.20 -12.29
N GLN A 324 4.01 10.76 -11.33
CA GLN A 324 4.30 11.96 -10.53
C GLN A 324 4.68 11.61 -9.09
N TYR A 325 5.29 10.43 -8.86
CA TYR A 325 5.76 10.03 -7.54
C TYR A 325 6.78 11.01 -6.92
N GLY A 326 7.53 11.77 -7.74
CA GLY A 326 8.45 12.79 -7.25
C GLY A 326 7.77 13.88 -6.42
N ASP A 327 6.53 14.25 -6.77
CA ASP A 327 5.78 15.29 -6.05
C ASP A 327 5.39 14.80 -4.66
N VAL A 328 4.91 13.55 -4.56
CA VAL A 328 4.60 12.90 -3.29
C VAL A 328 5.85 12.73 -2.42
N LEU A 329 6.97 12.31 -3.02
CA LEU A 329 8.24 12.16 -2.29
C LEU A 329 8.77 13.50 -1.79
N THR A 330 8.52 14.59 -2.51
CA THR A 330 8.88 15.96 -2.07
C THR A 330 8.13 16.33 -0.79
N VAL A 331 6.82 16.06 -0.72
CA VAL A 331 6.01 16.31 0.48
C VAL A 331 6.48 15.46 1.66
N ILE A 332 6.79 14.17 1.44
CA ILE A 332 7.32 13.28 2.49
C ILE A 332 8.70 13.74 2.99
N ASN A 333 9.49 14.36 2.11
CA ASN A 333 10.83 14.84 2.44
C ASN A 333 10.83 16.19 3.18
N HIS A 334 9.67 16.85 3.34
CA HIS A 334 9.61 18.10 4.09
C HIS A 334 10.09 17.90 5.54
N ASN A 335 10.92 18.82 6.05
CA ASN A 335 11.52 18.71 7.39
C ASN A 335 10.48 18.91 8.49
N ASP A 336 9.52 19.80 8.26
CA ASP A 336 8.49 20.14 9.24
C ASP A 336 7.40 19.05 9.39
N THR A 337 7.48 17.95 8.64
CA THR A 337 6.48 16.89 8.69
C THR A 337 7.06 15.50 9.02
N ASP A 338 6.40 14.84 9.96
CA ASP A 338 6.65 13.44 10.34
C ASP A 338 5.93 12.43 9.41
N LEU A 339 5.51 12.87 8.23
CA LEU A 339 4.69 12.11 7.28
C LEU A 339 5.34 10.78 6.86
N TRP A 340 6.67 10.77 6.83
CA TRP A 340 7.49 9.59 6.54
C TRP A 340 7.20 8.38 7.42
N ARG A 341 6.68 8.58 8.65
CA ARG A 341 6.33 7.49 9.56
C ARG A 341 5.17 6.62 9.04
N TYR A 342 4.36 7.15 8.13
CA TYR A 342 3.16 6.49 7.61
C TYR A 342 3.21 6.20 6.11
N SER A 343 4.31 6.53 5.42
CA SER A 343 4.42 6.46 3.96
C SER A 343 4.78 5.07 3.40
N ALA A 344 4.77 4.01 4.21
CA ALA A 344 5.15 2.67 3.78
C ALA A 344 4.35 2.15 2.58
N LYS A 345 3.03 2.42 2.54
CA LYS A 345 2.17 2.04 1.40
C LYS A 345 2.52 2.80 0.13
N ILE A 346 2.96 4.06 0.24
CA ILE A 346 3.40 4.88 -0.90
C ILE A 346 4.69 4.29 -1.48
N PHE A 347 5.66 3.95 -0.64
CA PHE A 347 6.89 3.30 -1.10
C PHE A 347 6.63 1.93 -1.73
N LEU A 348 5.71 1.13 -1.17
CA LEU A 348 5.30 -0.13 -1.78
C LEU A 348 4.69 0.07 -3.17
N TYR A 349 3.84 1.10 -3.34
CA TYR A 349 3.27 1.44 -4.64
C TYR A 349 4.35 1.87 -5.65
N ILE A 350 5.29 2.74 -5.24
CA ILE A 350 6.42 3.18 -6.09
C ILE A 350 7.28 1.97 -6.49
N ASN A 351 7.56 1.07 -5.55
CA ASN A 351 8.30 -0.17 -5.81
C ASN A 351 7.60 -1.02 -6.88
N ARG A 352 6.31 -1.31 -6.72
CA ARG A 352 5.51 -2.11 -7.68
C ARG A 352 5.39 -1.46 -9.05
N ARG A 353 5.40 -0.13 -9.13
CA ARG A 353 5.30 0.58 -10.41
C ARG A 353 6.62 0.61 -11.17
N LEU A 354 7.73 0.66 -10.44
CA LEU A 354 9.08 0.70 -11.00
C LEU A 354 9.73 -0.67 -11.10
N ASP A 355 9.10 -1.72 -10.56
CA ASP A 355 9.64 -3.07 -10.33
C ASP A 355 11.04 -3.02 -9.69
N LEU A 356 11.24 -2.10 -8.73
CA LEU A 356 12.56 -1.87 -8.11
C LEU A 356 13.07 -3.14 -7.43
N MET A 357 12.23 -3.79 -6.64
CA MET A 357 12.57 -5.02 -5.93
C MET A 357 12.94 -6.15 -6.89
N GLU A 358 12.12 -6.42 -7.92
CA GLU A 358 12.40 -7.44 -8.92
C GLU A 358 13.72 -7.17 -9.66
N ASN A 359 14.01 -5.91 -9.97
CA ASN A 359 15.29 -5.55 -10.58
C ASN A 359 16.47 -5.73 -9.60
N ILE A 360 16.30 -5.42 -8.32
CA ILE A 360 17.35 -5.64 -7.31
C ILE A 360 17.63 -7.14 -7.14
N GLU A 361 16.59 -7.97 -7.15
CA GLU A 361 16.71 -9.42 -7.02
C GLU A 361 17.38 -10.04 -8.27
N ASN A 362 16.82 -9.78 -9.46
CA ASN A 362 17.29 -10.39 -10.71
C ASN A 362 18.69 -9.93 -11.14
N TYR A 363 19.08 -8.70 -10.75
CA TYR A 363 20.38 -8.12 -11.12
C TYR A 363 21.30 -7.94 -9.92
N HIS A 364 21.02 -8.60 -8.80
CA HIS A 364 21.84 -8.56 -7.58
C HIS A 364 22.22 -7.12 -7.15
N GLY A 365 21.26 -6.19 -7.18
CA GLY A 365 21.46 -4.78 -6.83
C GLY A 365 22.04 -3.89 -7.94
N GLN A 366 22.50 -4.44 -9.07
CA GLN A 366 23.09 -3.68 -10.18
C GLN A 366 22.03 -3.09 -11.11
N ILE A 367 21.37 -2.02 -10.67
CA ILE A 367 20.33 -1.36 -11.47
C ILE A 367 20.94 -0.47 -12.56
N SER A 368 20.57 -0.72 -13.82
CA SER A 368 20.90 0.19 -14.95
C SER A 368 19.91 1.35 -15.02
N VAL A 369 20.42 2.58 -14.83
CA VAL A 369 19.62 3.81 -14.89
C VAL A 369 19.46 4.32 -16.33
N GLU A 370 20.32 3.86 -17.25
CA GLU A 370 20.35 4.31 -18.65
C GLU A 370 19.17 3.78 -19.48
N ASN A 371 18.57 2.65 -19.07
CA ASN A 371 17.44 2.00 -19.73
C ASN A 371 16.07 2.70 -19.50
N GLY A 372 16.07 3.98 -19.12
CA GLY A 372 14.92 4.89 -19.16
C GLY A 372 13.91 4.78 -18.01
N LYS A 373 13.58 3.58 -17.51
CA LYS A 373 12.54 3.36 -16.48
C LYS A 373 12.82 4.12 -15.17
N PHE A 374 14.08 4.15 -14.74
CA PHE A 374 14.50 4.78 -13.49
C PHE A 374 14.93 6.24 -13.66
N LYS A 375 14.97 6.78 -14.89
CA LYS A 375 15.49 8.11 -15.20
C LYS A 375 14.76 9.24 -14.46
N LYS A 376 13.45 9.09 -14.27
CA LYS A 376 12.64 10.08 -13.54
C LYS A 376 12.95 10.06 -12.03
N LEU A 377 13.12 8.88 -11.44
CA LEU A 377 13.49 8.72 -10.04
C LEU A 377 14.93 9.21 -9.79
N GLU A 378 15.84 8.93 -10.71
CA GLU A 378 17.21 9.46 -10.67
C GLU A 378 17.20 11.00 -10.71
N LYS A 379 16.48 11.59 -11.67
CA LYS A 379 16.32 13.05 -11.76
C LYS A 379 15.76 13.66 -10.48
N PHE A 380 14.85 12.97 -9.80
CA PHE A 380 14.32 13.41 -8.52
C PHE A 380 15.43 13.44 -7.44
N PHE A 381 16.20 12.36 -7.30
CA PHE A 381 17.30 12.31 -6.33
C PHE A 381 18.40 13.34 -6.62
N THR A 382 18.75 13.56 -7.89
CA THR A 382 19.73 14.62 -8.25
C THR A 382 19.28 16.04 -7.88
N LYS A 383 17.96 16.27 -7.73
CA LYS A 383 17.40 17.58 -7.35
C LYS A 383 17.24 17.74 -5.85
N LEU A 384 17.15 16.65 -5.09
CA LEU A 384 17.18 16.66 -3.64
C LEU A 384 18.61 17.03 -3.23
N SER A 385 18.86 18.31 -2.96
CA SER A 385 20.16 18.90 -2.64
C SER A 385 20.89 18.31 -1.42
N ASP A 386 20.27 17.35 -0.72
CA ASP A 386 20.76 16.74 0.50
C ASP A 386 21.43 15.38 0.19
N GLN A 387 22.75 15.31 0.43
CA GLN A 387 23.56 14.09 0.29
C GLN A 387 23.15 13.00 1.30
N SER A 388 22.33 13.34 2.30
CA SER A 388 21.76 12.47 3.34
C SER A 388 20.25 12.28 3.18
N SER A 389 19.75 12.17 1.95
CA SER A 389 18.31 12.26 1.68
C SER A 389 17.50 11.15 2.36
N LYS A 390 16.70 11.55 3.36
CA LYS A 390 15.68 10.76 4.10
C LYS A 390 14.91 9.77 3.22
N ILE A 391 14.53 10.18 2.01
CA ILE A 391 13.83 9.32 1.04
C ILE A 391 14.66 8.12 0.59
N GLN A 392 15.96 8.28 0.33
CA GLN A 392 16.82 7.17 -0.10
C GLN A 392 16.90 6.11 1.00
N LEU A 393 17.09 6.54 2.25
CA LEU A 393 17.13 5.66 3.41
C LEU A 393 15.82 4.89 3.60
N LEU A 394 14.68 5.58 3.49
CA LEU A 394 13.37 4.95 3.59
C LEU A 394 13.18 3.93 2.47
N LEU A 395 13.55 4.25 1.23
CA LEU A 395 13.43 3.35 0.09
C LEU A 395 14.29 2.09 0.29
N VAL A 396 15.56 2.26 0.67
CA VAL A 396 16.48 1.13 0.98
C VAL A 396 15.88 0.21 2.05
N ASN A 397 15.40 0.78 3.17
CA ASN A 397 14.87 -0.02 4.27
C ASN A 397 13.59 -0.77 3.90
N HIS A 398 12.69 -0.15 3.13
CA HIS A 398 11.48 -0.82 2.65
C HIS A 398 11.80 -1.93 1.67
N LEU A 399 12.67 -1.67 0.68
CA LEU A 399 13.07 -2.68 -0.30
C LEU A 399 13.80 -3.85 0.37
N HIS A 400 14.72 -3.57 1.29
CA HIS A 400 15.43 -4.60 2.05
C HIS A 400 14.49 -5.50 2.85
N THR A 401 13.51 -4.89 3.52
CA THR A 401 12.50 -5.64 4.30
C THR A 401 11.68 -6.55 3.38
N ASN A 402 11.27 -6.05 2.21
CA ASN A 402 10.51 -6.85 1.25
C ASN A 402 11.35 -7.96 0.59
N LEU A 403 12.67 -7.78 0.44
CA LEU A 403 13.58 -8.82 -0.07
C LEU A 403 13.77 -9.97 0.91
N ILE A 404 13.88 -9.70 2.21
CA ILE A 404 14.18 -10.76 3.19
C ILE A 404 12.93 -11.52 3.66
N LEU A 405 11.77 -10.86 3.73
CA LEU A 405 10.52 -11.46 4.23
C LEU A 405 10.06 -12.76 3.51
N PRO A 406 10.17 -12.91 2.18
CA PRO A 406 9.66 -14.11 1.50
C PRO A 406 10.62 -15.30 1.54
N ILE A 407 11.85 -15.14 2.03
CA ILE A 407 12.90 -16.15 1.89
C ILE A 407 12.85 -17.15 3.04
N ASN A 408 12.96 -18.44 2.69
CA ASN A 408 13.06 -19.52 3.65
C ASN A 408 14.48 -19.57 4.23
N GLU A 409 14.59 -19.61 5.56
CA GLU A 409 15.86 -19.73 6.29
C GLU A 409 16.68 -20.96 5.85
N ASN A 410 16.01 -22.03 5.41
CA ASN A 410 16.67 -23.24 4.88
C ASN A 410 17.46 -23.00 3.59
N ASP A 411 17.17 -21.93 2.84
CA ASP A 411 17.84 -21.62 1.58
C ASP A 411 19.06 -20.70 1.76
N PHE A 412 19.30 -20.19 2.97
CA PHE A 412 20.28 -19.14 3.22
C PHE A 412 21.71 -19.54 2.85
N GLU A 413 22.12 -20.77 3.16
CA GLU A 413 23.45 -21.29 2.80
C GLU A 413 23.64 -21.37 1.28
N ASN A 414 22.61 -21.84 0.56
CA ASN A 414 22.62 -21.91 -0.90
C ASN A 414 22.69 -20.52 -1.54
N ILE A 415 21.98 -19.55 -0.97
CA ILE A 415 22.02 -18.15 -1.42
C ILE A 415 23.42 -17.58 -1.26
N LEU A 416 24.04 -17.72 -0.08
CA LEU A 416 25.41 -17.24 0.14
C LEU A 416 26.39 -17.85 -0.87
N ARG A 417 26.30 -19.16 -1.10
CA ARG A 417 27.19 -19.87 -2.04
C ARG A 417 27.01 -19.37 -3.48
N LYS A 418 25.76 -19.23 -3.94
CA LYS A 418 25.44 -18.82 -5.31
C LYS A 418 25.82 -17.36 -5.58
N ASP A 419 25.62 -16.50 -4.59
CA ASP A 419 25.69 -15.06 -4.77
C ASP A 419 27.03 -14.43 -4.35
N TYR A 420 27.98 -15.23 -3.82
CA TYR A 420 29.29 -14.77 -3.37
C TYR A 420 30.04 -13.92 -4.41
N GLY A 421 30.07 -14.34 -5.67
CA GLY A 421 30.74 -13.59 -6.74
C GLY A 421 30.07 -12.25 -7.08
N PHE A 422 28.79 -12.07 -6.75
CA PHE A 422 28.12 -10.77 -6.83
C PHE A 422 28.42 -9.91 -5.60
N PHE A 423 28.54 -10.51 -4.42
CA PHE A 423 28.95 -9.81 -3.20
C PHE A 423 30.31 -9.12 -3.36
N GLU A 424 31.34 -9.83 -3.83
CA GLU A 424 32.67 -9.24 -4.03
C GLU A 424 32.61 -8.05 -5.00
N ARG A 425 31.95 -8.26 -6.16
CA ARG A 425 31.79 -7.21 -7.18
C ARG A 425 31.04 -6.00 -6.65
N ASN A 426 29.93 -6.19 -5.94
CA ASN A 426 29.11 -5.12 -5.40
C ASN A 426 29.83 -4.34 -4.30
N MET A 427 30.66 -4.98 -3.48
CA MET A 427 31.49 -4.31 -2.48
C MET A 427 32.55 -3.41 -3.12
N HIS A 428 33.21 -3.85 -4.20
CA HIS A 428 34.13 -3.00 -4.96
C HIS A 428 33.39 -1.85 -5.65
N GLU A 429 32.26 -2.14 -6.29
CA GLU A 429 31.44 -1.14 -6.97
C GLU A 429 30.92 -0.06 -6.00
N MET A 430 30.56 -0.44 -4.78
CA MET A 430 30.17 0.51 -3.73
C MET A 430 31.28 1.52 -3.40
N ASN A 431 32.54 1.07 -3.36
CA ASN A 431 33.68 1.97 -3.12
C ASN A 431 33.83 2.97 -4.26
N GLU A 432 33.73 2.52 -5.52
CA GLU A 432 33.77 3.42 -6.67
C GLU A 432 32.64 4.45 -6.65
N HIS A 433 31.44 4.05 -6.20
CA HIS A 433 30.29 4.94 -6.06
C HIS A 433 30.49 6.01 -4.99
N LEU A 434 31.07 5.65 -3.85
CA LEU A 434 31.39 6.60 -2.76
C LEU A 434 32.39 7.67 -3.21
N GLU A 435 33.33 7.31 -4.07
CA GLU A 435 34.34 8.23 -4.59
C GLU A 435 33.81 9.14 -5.71
N ASN A 436 32.91 8.64 -6.56
CA ASN A 436 32.55 9.31 -7.82
C ASN A 436 31.09 9.79 -7.93
N LYS A 437 30.29 9.72 -6.85
CA LYS A 437 28.85 10.11 -6.81
C LYS A 437 28.08 9.63 -8.03
N ARG A 438 28.19 8.34 -8.32
CA ARG A 438 27.45 7.72 -9.41
C ARG A 438 26.01 7.42 -8.97
N HIS A 439 25.12 7.46 -9.94
CA HIS A 439 23.65 7.37 -9.88
C HIS A 439 22.99 6.88 -8.56
N HIS A 440 22.10 7.70 -7.99
CA HIS A 440 21.40 7.44 -6.73
C HIS A 440 20.55 6.17 -6.72
N VAL A 441 19.84 5.88 -7.81
CA VAL A 441 19.02 4.66 -7.89
C VAL A 441 19.89 3.40 -7.86
N ARG A 442 21.06 3.44 -8.50
CA ARG A 442 22.03 2.35 -8.47
C ARG A 442 22.59 2.17 -7.06
N LEU A 443 22.93 3.26 -6.38
CA LEU A 443 23.35 3.23 -4.97
C LEU A 443 22.29 2.58 -4.07
N ILE A 444 21.01 2.94 -4.22
CA ILE A 444 19.90 2.33 -3.48
C ILE A 444 19.87 0.82 -3.75
N GLY A 445 19.98 0.38 -5.00
CA GLY A 445 20.00 -1.03 -5.37
C GLY A 445 21.14 -1.80 -4.70
N LEU A 446 22.37 -1.27 -4.79
CA LEU A 446 23.56 -1.85 -4.19
C LEU A 446 23.46 -1.94 -2.66
N ILE A 447 23.08 -0.86 -1.97
CA ILE A 447 22.95 -0.86 -0.50
C ILE A 447 21.88 -1.87 -0.08
N THR A 448 20.74 -1.88 -0.77
CA THR A 448 19.63 -2.77 -0.44
C THR A 448 20.06 -4.23 -0.54
N TRP A 449 20.70 -4.62 -1.65
CA TRP A 449 21.15 -5.98 -1.87
C TRP A 449 22.28 -6.40 -0.93
N LEU A 450 23.25 -5.51 -0.67
CA LEU A 450 24.34 -5.76 0.27
C LEU A 450 23.82 -5.94 1.70
N LYS A 451 22.86 -5.12 2.15
CA LYS A 451 22.21 -5.31 3.46
C LYS A 451 21.50 -6.66 3.55
N TYR A 452 20.81 -7.05 2.48
CA TYR A 452 20.14 -8.33 2.37
C TYR A 452 21.13 -9.50 2.51
N TYR A 453 22.22 -9.48 1.74
CA TYR A 453 23.27 -10.49 1.79
C TYR A 453 23.95 -10.53 3.18
N ALA A 454 24.21 -9.37 3.79
CA ALA A 454 24.77 -9.26 5.12
C ALA A 454 23.88 -9.87 6.21
N GLN A 455 22.55 -9.68 6.11
CA GLN A 455 21.61 -10.25 7.07
C GLN A 455 21.55 -11.77 6.96
N ILE A 456 21.57 -12.33 5.74
CA ILE A 456 21.65 -13.78 5.52
C ILE A 456 22.96 -14.32 6.11
N TYR A 457 24.09 -13.68 5.80
CA TYR A 457 25.38 -14.07 6.35
C TYR A 457 25.39 -14.02 7.88
N ALA A 458 24.84 -12.96 8.49
CA ALA A 458 24.73 -12.87 9.95
C ALA A 458 23.90 -14.01 10.56
N PHE A 459 22.80 -14.41 9.91
CA PHE A 459 21.98 -15.53 10.37
C PHE A 459 22.72 -16.87 10.29
N VAL A 460 23.33 -17.16 9.14
CA VAL A 460 24.11 -18.40 8.93
C VAL A 460 25.30 -18.46 9.89
N LEU A 461 25.96 -17.31 10.12
CA LEU A 461 27.03 -17.16 11.10
C LEU A 461 26.55 -17.39 12.53
N HIS A 462 25.36 -16.91 12.88
CA HIS A 462 24.76 -17.12 14.21
C HIS A 462 24.48 -18.61 14.47
N ASN A 463 24.02 -19.35 13.47
CA ASN A 463 23.68 -20.77 13.55
C ASN A 463 24.86 -21.74 13.39
N ASP A 464 26.11 -21.24 13.38
CA ASP A 464 27.33 -22.06 13.33
C ASP A 464 27.51 -22.93 12.07
N SER A 465 27.06 -22.44 10.91
CA SER A 465 27.30 -23.17 9.66
C SER A 465 28.79 -23.31 9.36
N HIS A 466 29.19 -24.47 8.84
CA HIS A 466 30.57 -24.79 8.46
C HIS A 466 30.79 -24.82 6.94
N GLU A 467 29.89 -24.17 6.19
CA GLU A 467 29.98 -24.05 4.74
C GLU A 467 31.25 -23.31 4.26
N ASP A 468 31.87 -23.80 3.19
CA ASP A 468 33.12 -23.25 2.64
C ASP A 468 33.01 -21.76 2.28
N VAL A 469 31.82 -21.33 1.83
CA VAL A 469 31.56 -19.93 1.48
C VAL A 469 31.74 -18.98 2.67
N MET A 470 31.50 -19.44 3.90
CA MET A 470 31.69 -18.64 5.11
C MET A 470 33.16 -18.25 5.27
N SER A 471 34.08 -19.19 5.01
CA SER A 471 35.53 -18.93 5.06
C SER A 471 36.00 -17.97 3.97
N ASN A 472 35.29 -17.90 2.84
CA ASN A 472 35.59 -16.95 1.77
C ASN A 472 35.12 -15.54 2.14
N ILE A 473 33.88 -15.42 2.63
CA ILE A 473 33.33 -14.15 3.13
C ILE A 473 34.19 -13.60 4.27
N ASP A 474 34.62 -14.47 5.20
CA ASP A 474 35.47 -14.08 6.33
C ASP A 474 36.81 -13.52 5.86
N ARG A 475 37.46 -14.18 4.89
CA ARG A 475 38.70 -13.71 4.29
C ARG A 475 38.52 -12.40 3.57
N PHE A 476 37.42 -12.22 2.84
CA PHE A 476 37.12 -10.96 2.16
C PHE A 476 36.97 -9.82 3.17
N LEU A 477 36.14 -10.02 4.21
CA LEU A 477 35.92 -9.02 5.25
C LEU A 477 37.20 -8.71 6.03
N ALA A 478 38.10 -9.67 6.23
CA ALA A 478 39.36 -9.46 6.97
C ALA A 478 40.37 -8.56 6.24
N ARG A 479 40.24 -8.33 4.93
CA ARG A 479 41.22 -7.53 4.16
C ARG A 479 41.11 -6.01 4.39
N ASP A 480 39.97 -5.53 4.91
CA ASP A 480 39.74 -4.12 5.23
C ASP A 480 40.04 -3.13 4.07
N GLU A 481 39.79 -3.56 2.83
CA GLU A 481 40.12 -2.83 1.61
C GLU A 481 39.17 -1.65 1.28
N SER A 482 38.13 -1.42 2.11
CA SER A 482 36.97 -0.59 1.77
C SER A 482 36.50 0.28 2.94
N VAL A 483 36.24 1.57 2.68
CA VAL A 483 35.57 2.48 3.64
C VAL A 483 34.14 2.01 3.97
N PHE A 484 33.44 1.45 2.98
CA PHE A 484 32.13 0.83 3.18
C PHE A 484 32.20 -0.47 3.99
N GLY A 485 33.33 -1.20 3.92
CA GLY A 485 33.57 -2.45 4.63
C GLY A 485 33.35 -2.36 6.14
N ALA A 486 33.79 -1.26 6.77
CA ALA A 486 33.54 -1.01 8.19
C ALA A 486 32.03 -0.88 8.50
N THR A 487 31.29 -0.13 7.67
CA THR A 487 29.82 0.03 7.80
C THR A 487 29.10 -1.31 7.61
N PHE A 488 29.54 -2.11 6.64
CA PHE A 488 28.99 -3.44 6.37
C PHE A 488 29.19 -4.39 7.56
N LYS A 489 30.41 -4.43 8.13
CA LYS A 489 30.74 -5.20 9.34
C LYS A 489 29.90 -4.77 10.55
N LEU A 490 29.74 -3.46 10.77
CA LEU A 490 28.90 -2.93 11.85
C LEU A 490 27.43 -3.35 11.67
N PHE A 491 26.93 -3.37 10.44
CA PHE A 491 25.59 -3.86 10.16
C PHE A 491 25.46 -5.36 10.49
N ILE A 492 26.42 -6.20 10.09
CA ILE A 492 26.44 -7.63 10.47
C ILE A 492 26.42 -7.79 11.99
N LEU A 493 27.30 -7.06 12.70
CA LEU A 493 27.37 -7.12 14.16
C LEU A 493 26.04 -6.73 14.81
N LYS A 494 25.39 -5.68 14.31
CA LYS A 494 24.06 -5.27 14.76
C LYS A 494 23.03 -6.39 14.59
N GLN A 495 23.05 -7.12 13.46
CA GLN A 495 22.15 -8.25 13.26
C GLN A 495 22.44 -9.39 14.23
N LEU A 496 23.71 -9.73 14.46
CA LEU A 496 24.12 -10.77 15.42
C LEU A 496 23.63 -10.46 16.85
N VAL A 497 23.81 -9.21 17.30
CA VAL A 497 23.32 -8.75 18.62
C VAL A 497 21.79 -8.86 18.70
N HIS A 498 21.09 -8.46 17.64
CA HIS A 498 19.63 -8.54 17.60
C HIS A 498 19.11 -9.98 17.64
N MET A 499 19.73 -10.89 16.87
CA MET A 499 19.36 -12.32 16.84
C MET A 499 19.61 -13.02 18.17
N SER A 500 20.60 -12.56 18.93
CA SER A 500 20.99 -13.16 20.21
C SER A 500 20.03 -12.82 21.37
N LYS A 501 18.94 -12.07 21.17
CA LYS A 501 17.86 -11.80 22.14
C LYS A 501 18.32 -11.39 23.57
N ASN A 502 18.57 -10.10 23.79
CA ASN A 502 18.92 -9.49 25.10
C ASN A 502 20.26 -9.93 25.69
N VAL A 503 21.19 -10.27 24.82
CA VAL A 503 22.54 -10.72 25.16
C VAL A 503 23.47 -9.52 25.02
N THR A 504 24.33 -9.28 26.02
CA THR A 504 25.24 -8.13 26.00
C THR A 504 26.32 -8.33 24.93
N LEU A 505 27.03 -7.26 24.55
CA LEU A 505 28.17 -7.35 23.63
C LEU A 505 29.23 -8.36 24.13
N THR A 506 29.35 -8.51 25.44
CA THR A 506 30.24 -9.46 26.12
C THR A 506 29.78 -10.91 25.94
N ASP A 507 28.49 -11.18 25.94
CA ASP A 507 27.97 -12.52 25.73
C ASP A 507 28.04 -12.93 24.24
N VAL A 508 27.86 -11.97 23.31
CA VAL A 508 28.16 -12.16 21.88
C VAL A 508 29.65 -12.47 21.69
N ARG A 509 30.52 -11.74 22.38
CA ARG A 509 31.97 -12.03 22.38
C ARG A 509 32.23 -13.48 22.77
N ASP A 510 31.63 -13.97 23.85
CA ASP A 510 31.85 -15.33 24.35
C ASP A 510 31.24 -16.42 23.43
N LEU A 511 30.12 -16.13 22.74
CA LEU A 511 29.55 -16.99 21.70
C LEU A 511 30.48 -17.18 20.49
N PHE A 512 31.17 -16.11 20.09
CA PHE A 512 32.00 -16.11 18.88
C PHE A 512 33.51 -16.28 19.16
N ILE A 513 33.96 -16.27 20.42
CA ILE A 513 35.38 -16.40 20.79
C ILE A 513 35.97 -17.75 20.37
N HIS A 514 35.14 -18.79 20.38
CA HIS A 514 35.50 -20.15 19.98
C HIS A 514 35.31 -20.41 18.48
N ARG A 515 34.61 -19.53 17.76
CA ARG A 515 34.43 -19.61 16.31
C ARG A 515 35.63 -19.00 15.60
N ASN A 516 36.07 -19.59 14.48
CA ASN A 516 37.26 -19.12 13.75
C ASN A 516 36.95 -17.97 12.78
N VAL A 517 36.23 -16.94 13.25
CA VAL A 517 35.79 -15.81 12.41
C VAL A 517 36.84 -14.71 12.44
N VAL A 518 37.72 -14.70 11.44
CA VAL A 518 38.96 -13.91 11.43
C VAL A 518 38.69 -12.40 11.52
N TRP A 519 37.72 -11.88 10.78
CA TRP A 519 37.43 -10.44 10.75
C TRP A 519 36.76 -9.93 12.03
N LEU A 520 36.09 -10.83 12.79
CA LEU A 520 35.37 -10.51 14.02
C LEU A 520 36.28 -10.59 15.25
N ARG A 521 37.31 -11.48 15.23
CA ARG A 521 38.29 -11.64 16.31
C ARG A 521 38.91 -10.32 16.79
N PRO A 522 39.40 -9.41 15.93
CA PRO A 522 39.93 -8.11 16.36
C PRO A 522 38.95 -7.27 17.19
N LEU A 523 37.63 -7.40 16.92
CA LEU A 523 36.57 -6.70 17.65
C LEU A 523 36.23 -7.37 18.99
N ILE A 524 36.48 -8.68 19.11
CA ILE A 524 36.16 -9.53 20.26
C ILE A 524 37.31 -9.63 21.27
N THR A 525 38.57 -9.62 20.82
CA THR A 525 39.73 -10.07 21.63
C THR A 525 40.68 -9.00 22.15
N ARG A 526 40.54 -7.71 21.82
CA ARG A 526 41.51 -6.66 22.22
C ARG A 526 41.04 -5.77 23.38
N VAL A 527 41.77 -5.82 24.50
CA VAL A 527 41.67 -4.92 25.69
C VAL A 527 42.99 -4.14 25.92
N GLU A 528 43.98 -4.16 25.02
CA GLU A 528 45.23 -3.40 25.22
C GLU A 528 45.63 -2.48 24.05
N PRO A 529 46.34 -1.36 24.35
CA PRO A 529 46.36 -0.16 23.52
C PRO A 529 47.57 -0.13 22.55
N MET A 530 47.35 0.13 21.26
CA MET A 530 48.43 0.34 20.30
C MET A 530 48.08 1.19 19.07
N ALA A 531 48.84 2.30 18.94
CA ALA A 531 49.26 3.24 17.87
C ALA A 531 48.32 3.78 16.72
N THR A 532 48.30 5.11 16.56
CA THR A 532 47.43 6.00 15.72
C THR A 532 47.96 6.15 14.33
N ASN A 533 47.04 6.21 13.37
CA ASN A 533 46.64 7.45 12.69
C ASN A 533 45.81 7.05 11.46
N ARG A 534 44.48 7.12 11.56
CA ARG A 534 43.58 7.24 10.40
C ARG A 534 42.36 8.04 10.81
N ASP A 535 42.08 9.09 10.05
CA ASP A 535 40.84 9.84 10.13
C ASP A 535 39.68 8.93 9.74
N LEU A 536 38.96 8.43 10.74
CA LEU A 536 37.77 7.64 10.54
C LEU A 536 36.60 8.61 10.28
N VAL A 537 36.30 8.87 9.01
CA VAL A 537 35.05 9.52 8.62
C VAL A 537 33.93 8.50 8.76
N LEU A 538 33.29 8.49 9.93
CA LEU A 538 32.00 7.83 10.09
C LEU A 538 31.02 8.46 9.10
N PRO A 539 30.25 7.70 8.31
CA PRO A 539 29.11 8.28 7.60
C PRO A 539 28.10 8.71 8.65
N LEU A 540 28.18 9.99 9.03
CA LEU A 540 27.13 10.76 9.66
C LEU A 540 26.06 11.03 8.59
N PRO A 541 24.81 10.63 8.79
CA PRO A 541 23.70 11.43 8.33
C PRO A 541 23.14 12.17 9.55
N LEU A 542 23.13 13.50 9.42
CA LEU A 542 22.30 14.45 10.18
C LEU A 542 22.76 14.76 11.62
N PHE A 543 23.52 15.85 11.76
CA PHE A 543 23.52 16.66 12.99
C PHE A 543 22.21 17.46 13.08
N GLU A 544 21.08 16.78 13.28
CA GLU A 544 19.98 17.36 14.06
C GLU A 544 20.29 16.99 15.52
N GLY A 545 20.74 17.97 16.30
CA GLY A 545 21.12 17.74 17.69
C GLY A 545 22.58 18.09 18.05
N HIS A 546 23.24 18.97 17.30
CA HIS A 546 24.63 19.36 17.63
C HIS A 546 24.75 19.99 19.02
N ASN A 547 23.80 20.85 19.40
CA ASN A 547 23.76 21.46 20.73
C ASN A 547 23.50 20.41 21.80
N GLU A 548 22.61 19.45 21.53
CA GLU A 548 22.29 18.32 22.40
C GLU A 548 23.49 17.39 22.58
N TYR A 549 24.26 17.16 21.52
CA TYR A 549 25.53 16.46 21.57
C TYR A 549 26.56 17.22 22.40
N LEU A 550 26.69 18.55 22.23
CA LEU A 550 27.59 19.38 23.05
C LEU A 550 27.22 19.32 24.53
N ILE A 551 25.93 19.39 24.87
CA ILE A 551 25.41 19.26 26.24
C ILE A 551 25.74 17.88 26.82
N VAL A 552 25.46 16.81 26.06
CA VAL A 552 25.80 15.44 26.44
C VAL A 552 27.32 15.30 26.66
N ASN A 553 28.12 15.85 25.73
CA ASN A 553 29.56 15.76 25.75
C ASN A 553 30.18 16.54 26.92
N GLU A 554 29.62 17.68 27.30
CA GLU A 554 30.03 18.46 28.46
C GLU A 554 29.75 17.70 29.77
N ILE A 555 28.51 17.21 29.95
CA ILE A 555 28.09 16.49 31.16
C ILE A 555 28.85 15.17 31.32
N LEU A 556 29.01 14.41 30.24
CA LEU A 556 29.61 13.07 30.31
C LEU A 556 31.13 13.09 30.30
N ASN A 557 31.79 14.15 29.86
CA ASN A 557 33.25 14.27 30.02
C ASN A 557 33.66 14.78 31.42
N ASN A 558 32.80 15.56 32.10
CA ASN A 558 33.01 16.00 33.47
C ASN A 558 32.34 15.06 34.49
N PHE A 559 32.84 13.81 34.59
CA PHE A 559 32.30 12.73 35.45
C PHE A 559 32.23 13.01 36.96
N GLY A 560 32.62 14.20 37.43
CA GLY A 560 32.62 14.57 38.84
C GLY A 560 31.24 14.75 39.49
N ASN A 561 30.16 14.91 38.71
CA ASN A 561 28.82 15.19 39.24
C ASN A 561 27.79 14.12 38.81
N ILE A 562 27.66 13.06 39.62
CA ILE A 562 26.76 11.90 39.36
C ILE A 562 25.28 12.34 39.21
N ASP A 563 24.86 13.42 39.84
CA ASP A 563 23.47 13.88 39.77
C ASP A 563 23.13 14.57 38.44
N GLU A 564 24.11 15.15 37.75
CA GLU A 564 23.94 15.68 36.39
C GLU A 564 23.80 14.54 35.37
N VAL A 565 24.57 13.46 35.52
CA VAL A 565 24.45 12.26 34.66
C VAL A 565 23.08 11.61 34.85
N ARG A 566 22.59 11.48 36.09
CA ARG A 566 21.23 10.98 36.36
C ARG A 566 20.16 11.87 35.75
N THR A 567 20.36 13.18 35.79
CA THR A 567 19.44 14.17 35.18
C THR A 567 19.46 14.08 33.66
N LEU A 568 20.63 13.90 33.05
CA LEU A 568 20.80 13.66 31.62
C LEU A 568 20.05 12.39 31.18
N ILE A 569 20.24 11.27 31.88
CA ILE A 569 19.55 10.00 31.59
C ILE A 569 18.03 10.18 31.67
N LYS A 570 17.51 10.92 32.66
CA LYS A 570 16.08 11.22 32.75
C LYS A 570 15.60 12.06 31.57
N LYS A 571 16.36 13.08 31.14
CA LYS A 571 16.01 13.94 29.99
C LYS A 571 16.10 13.20 28.65
N CYS A 572 17.02 12.26 28.49
CA CYS A 572 17.12 11.39 27.30
C CYS A 572 15.87 10.51 27.11
N ARG A 573 15.10 10.22 28.17
CA ARG A 573 13.84 9.46 28.03
C ARG A 573 12.72 10.24 27.33
N THR A 574 12.81 11.56 27.34
CA THR A 574 11.75 12.45 26.83
C THR A 574 12.20 13.33 25.66
N ASN A 575 13.51 13.46 25.42
CA ASN A 575 14.07 14.20 24.30
C ASN A 575 14.92 13.27 23.41
N GLN A 576 14.39 12.98 22.22
CA GLN A 576 14.98 12.05 21.26
C GLN A 576 16.31 12.54 20.67
N GLN A 577 16.50 13.85 20.50
CA GLN A 577 17.76 14.43 20.01
C GLN A 577 18.85 14.33 21.08
N LEU A 578 18.49 14.52 22.36
CA LEU A 578 19.40 14.32 23.49
C LEU A 578 19.80 12.84 23.65
N ALA A 579 18.86 11.92 23.45
CA ALA A 579 19.14 10.48 23.45
C ALA A 579 20.06 10.07 22.30
N TYR A 580 19.82 10.61 21.11
CA TYR A 580 20.69 10.39 19.95
C TYR A 580 22.09 10.96 20.18
N GLY A 581 22.20 12.17 20.73
CA GLY A 581 23.47 12.77 21.18
C GLY A 581 24.20 11.90 22.21
N PHE A 582 23.48 11.30 23.16
CA PHE A 582 24.01 10.34 24.15
C PHE A 582 24.57 9.08 23.49
N TYR A 583 23.84 8.49 22.52
CA TYR A 583 24.33 7.34 21.77
C TYR A 583 25.55 7.70 20.91
N LEU A 584 25.54 8.86 20.24
CA LEU A 584 26.68 9.34 19.46
C LEU A 584 27.89 9.63 20.33
N TRP A 585 27.72 10.25 21.49
CA TRP A 585 28.81 10.46 22.45
C TRP A 585 29.35 9.13 22.94
N SER A 586 28.47 8.17 23.24
CA SER A 586 28.90 6.83 23.65
C SER A 586 29.68 6.14 22.52
N ILE A 587 29.21 6.24 21.28
CA ILE A 587 29.90 5.73 20.09
C ILE A 587 31.24 6.45 19.90
N GLN A 588 31.30 7.77 20.04
CA GLN A 588 32.51 8.57 19.86
C GLN A 588 33.52 8.36 20.99
N TYR A 589 33.06 8.27 22.24
CA TYR A 589 33.86 7.88 23.40
C TYR A 589 34.45 6.49 23.15
N TYR A 590 33.61 5.54 22.76
CA TYR A 590 34.02 4.18 22.42
C TYR A 590 35.00 4.16 21.22
N CYS A 591 34.79 5.00 20.21
CA CYS A 591 35.69 5.19 19.07
C CYS A 591 37.00 5.90 19.43
N ARG A 592 37.01 6.80 20.42
CA ARG A 592 38.23 7.45 20.92
C ARG A 592 39.10 6.50 21.72
N TYR A 593 38.50 5.53 22.40
CA TYR A 593 39.23 4.39 22.97
C TYR A 593 39.80 3.44 21.90
N LEU A 594 39.31 3.54 20.66
CA LEU A 594 39.75 2.73 19.51
C LEU A 594 40.91 3.37 18.72
N THR A 595 41.39 4.58 19.06
CA THR A 595 42.50 5.22 18.34
C THR A 595 43.64 5.72 19.25
N PRO A 596 44.92 5.46 18.93
CA PRO A 596 46.01 5.45 19.92
C PRO A 596 47.24 6.35 19.61
N ASN A 597 47.28 7.62 20.01
CA ASN A 597 48.48 8.38 20.44
C ASN A 597 48.03 9.79 20.79
N ILE A 598 47.75 10.03 22.06
CA ILE A 598 47.99 11.32 22.71
C ILE A 598 48.61 10.96 24.08
N GLN A 599 49.71 11.62 24.43
CA GLN A 599 50.41 11.43 25.70
C GLN A 599 49.55 11.86 26.89
N GLN A 600 49.80 11.18 28.02
CA GLN A 600 49.01 11.15 29.25
C GLN A 600 49.14 12.37 30.18
N ASP A 601 49.54 13.55 29.70
CA ASP A 601 49.83 14.70 30.58
C ASP A 601 49.11 16.00 30.19
N GLN A 602 47.84 15.93 29.81
CA GLN A 602 46.96 17.08 29.95
C GLN A 602 45.70 16.70 30.72
N ARG A 603 45.64 17.20 31.96
CA ARG A 603 44.39 17.35 32.69
C ARG A 603 43.37 18.05 31.78
N PHE A 604 42.14 17.58 31.84
CA PHE A 604 40.94 18.22 31.29
C PHE A 604 41.05 19.76 31.33
N VAL A 605 41.10 20.37 30.14
CA VAL A 605 40.76 21.78 29.87
C VAL A 605 39.75 21.77 28.73
#